data_AF-A0A8K1JEU8-F1
#
_entry.id   AF-A0A8K1JEU8-F1
#
_cell.length_a   1.000
_cell.length_b   1.000
_cell.length_c   1.000
_cell.angle_alpha   90.00
_cell.angle_beta   90.00
_cell.angle_gamma   90.00
#
_symmetry.space_group_name_H-M   'P 1'
#
loop_
_entity.id
_entity.type
_entity.pdbx_description
1 polymer ?
#
loop_
_entity_poly.entity_id
_entity_poly.type
_entity_poly.pdbx_seq_one_letter_code
_entity_poly.pdbx_strand_id
1 'polypeptide(L)'
;RLQALNDEFEEMNNRKKELEDNIEICSQKLIRAEKLISGLGGEKERWTEAARLLGIRYTDLTGDSLLSSGTVAYLGAFTVDYRLECQKKWLALCKE
;
A
#
# COMPACT_ATOMS: atom_id res chain seq x y z
N ARG A 1 -60.15 0.00 -27.02
CA ARG A 1 -59.61 -1.35 -26.73
C ARG A 1 -58.21 -1.53 -27.32
N LEU A 2 -58.02 -1.36 -28.64
CA LEU A 2 -56.69 -1.40 -29.26
C LEU A 2 -55.73 -0.32 -28.73
N GLN A 3 -56.23 0.91 -28.53
CA GLN A 3 -55.41 2.02 -28.04
C GLN A 3 -54.90 1.78 -26.61
N ALA A 4 -55.79 1.39 -25.69
CA ALA A 4 -55.41 1.03 -24.32
C ALA A 4 -54.36 -0.10 -24.26
N LEU A 5 -54.45 -1.09 -25.17
CA LEU A 5 -53.47 -2.17 -25.26
C LEU A 5 -52.11 -1.67 -25.80
N ASN A 6 -52.13 -0.69 -26.71
CA ASN A 6 -50.92 -0.06 -27.23
C ASN A 6 -50.25 0.83 -26.16
N ASP A 7 -51.04 1.55 -25.37
CA ASP A 7 -50.57 2.38 -24.27
C ASP A 7 -49.92 1.51 -23.16
N GLU A 8 -50.56 0.38 -22.79
CA GLU A 8 -50.02 -0.59 -21.82
C GLU A 8 -48.74 -1.27 -22.35
N PHE A 9 -48.68 -1.55 -23.65
CA PHE A 9 -47.48 -2.09 -24.29
C PHE A 9 -46.32 -1.08 -24.24
N GLU A 10 -46.55 0.19 -24.54
CA GLU A 10 -45.53 1.24 -24.43
C GLU A 10 -45.05 1.41 -22.98
N GLU A 11 -45.96 1.41 -22.00
CA GLU A 11 -45.61 1.50 -20.59
C GLU A 11 -44.71 0.33 -20.15
N MET A 12 -45.07 -0.90 -20.51
CA MET A 12 -44.27 -2.08 -20.21
C MET A 12 -42.90 -2.05 -20.90
N ASN A 13 -42.82 -1.53 -22.13
CA ASN A 13 -41.57 -1.42 -22.85
C ASN A 13 -40.64 -0.34 -22.24
N ASN A 14 -41.21 0.79 -21.79
CA ASN A 14 -40.49 1.81 -21.04
C ASN A 14 -39.95 1.25 -19.72
N ARG A 15 -40.78 0.51 -18.98
CA ARG A 15 -40.38 -0.10 -17.71
C ARG A 15 -39.31 -1.17 -17.89
N LYS A 16 -39.38 -1.95 -18.97
CA LYS A 16 -38.32 -2.89 -19.34
C LYS A 16 -37.00 -2.15 -19.57
N LYS A 17 -37.03 -1.05 -20.32
CA LYS A 17 -35.84 -0.25 -20.62
C LYS A 17 -35.22 0.35 -19.36
N GLU A 18 -36.03 0.90 -18.45
CA GLU A 18 -35.53 1.40 -17.16
C GLU A 18 -34.86 0.30 -16.33
N LEU A 19 -35.40 -0.93 -16.34
CA LEU A 19 -34.77 -2.05 -15.64
C LEU A 19 -33.44 -2.46 -16.27
N GLU A 20 -33.36 -2.49 -17.61
CA GLU A 20 -32.12 -2.77 -18.35
C GLU A 20 -31.05 -1.72 -18.02
N ASP A 21 -31.40 -0.42 -18.03
CA ASP A 21 -30.50 0.68 -17.68
C ASP A 21 -30.00 0.57 -16.23
N ASN A 22 -30.89 0.22 -15.29
CA ASN A 22 -30.53 0.02 -13.88
C ASN A 22 -29.59 -1.17 -13.68
N ILE A 23 -29.81 -2.27 -14.41
CA ILE A 23 -28.93 -3.45 -14.40
C ILE A 23 -27.54 -3.05 -14.90
N GLU A 24 -27.46 -2.28 -15.99
CA GLU A 24 -26.18 -1.83 -16.53
C GLU A 24 -25.42 -0.95 -15.54
N ILE A 25 -26.09 0.03 -14.93
CA ILE A 25 -25.49 0.91 -13.90
C ILE A 25 -24.98 0.08 -12.72
N CYS A 26 -25.78 -0.91 -12.26
CA CYS A 26 -25.39 -1.78 -11.15
C CYS A 26 -24.17 -2.63 -11.49
N SER A 27 -24.14 -3.21 -12.69
CA SER A 27 -23.01 -4.00 -13.21
C SER A 27 -21.73 -3.16 -13.26
N GLN A 28 -21.80 -1.93 -13.76
CA GLN A 28 -20.65 -1.01 -13.78
C GLN A 28 -20.16 -0.66 -12.37
N LYS A 29 -21.07 -0.47 -11.40
CA LYS A 29 -20.71 -0.22 -10.00
C LYS A 29 -20.00 -1.43 -9.37
N LEU A 30 -20.47 -2.64 -9.64
CA LEU A 30 -19.83 -3.88 -9.18
C LEU A 30 -18.41 -4.01 -9.71
N ILE A 31 -18.19 -3.80 -11.01
CA ILE A 31 -16.85 -3.85 -11.62
C ILE A 31 -15.90 -2.84 -10.97
N ARG A 32 -16.39 -1.62 -10.69
CA ARG A 32 -15.59 -0.58 -10.01
C ARG A 32 -15.27 -0.97 -8.57
N ALA A 33 -16.24 -1.51 -7.84
CA ALA A 33 -16.05 -1.96 -6.46
C ALA A 33 -15.06 -3.13 -6.38
N GLU A 34 -15.14 -4.10 -7.30
CA GLU A 34 -14.21 -5.23 -7.38
C GLU A 34 -12.78 -4.75 -7.64
N LYS A 35 -12.58 -3.83 -8.60
CA LYS A 35 -11.27 -3.22 -8.85
C LYS A 35 -10.72 -2.52 -7.61
N LEU A 36 -11.57 -1.79 -6.88
CA LEU A 36 -11.16 -1.12 -5.65
C LEU A 36 -10.75 -2.12 -4.57
N ILE A 37 -11.55 -3.16 -4.33
CA ILE A 37 -11.27 -4.21 -3.34
C ILE A 37 -9.98 -4.96 -3.68
N SER A 38 -9.80 -5.33 -4.96
CA SER A 38 -8.60 -6.00 -5.45
C SER A 38 -7.36 -5.12 -5.28
N GLY A 39 -7.43 -3.84 -5.63
CA GLY A 39 -6.33 -2.89 -5.42
C GLY A 39 -6.00 -2.67 -3.95
N LEU A 40 -7.02 -2.52 -3.10
CA LEU A 40 -6.86 -2.24 -1.67
C LEU A 40 -6.26 -3.43 -0.90
N GLY A 41 -6.53 -4.67 -1.35
CA GLY A 41 -5.93 -5.88 -0.78
C GLY A 41 -4.41 -5.88 -0.86
N GLY A 42 -3.86 -5.53 -2.04
CA GLY A 42 -2.41 -5.41 -2.23
C GLY A 42 -1.80 -4.23 -1.45
N GLU A 43 -2.51 -3.12 -1.35
CA GLU A 43 -2.04 -1.97 -0.55
C GLU A 43 -1.97 -2.28 0.94
N LYS A 44 -2.93 -3.03 1.48
CA LYS A 44 -2.92 -3.45 2.89
C LYS A 44 -1.67 -4.26 3.21
N GLU A 45 -1.33 -5.25 2.39
CA GLU A 45 -0.12 -6.07 2.58
C GLU A 45 1.14 -5.20 2.53
N ARG A 46 1.24 -4.33 1.52
CA ARG A 46 2.37 -3.40 1.36
C ARG A 46 2.55 -2.47 2.56
N TRP A 47 1.47 -1.89 3.09
CA TRP A 47 1.53 -1.02 4.27
C TRP A 47 1.84 -1.79 5.55
N THR A 48 1.33 -3.02 5.68
CA THR A 48 1.66 -3.88 6.82
C THR A 48 3.16 -4.17 6.86
N GLU A 49 3.74 -4.53 5.71
CA GLU A 49 5.18 -4.77 5.61
C GLU A 49 5.99 -3.49 5.81
N ALA A 50 5.56 -2.36 5.24
CA ALA A 50 6.22 -1.08 5.45
C ALA A 50 6.24 -0.67 6.93
N ALA A 51 5.14 -0.87 7.66
CA ALA A 51 5.06 -0.61 9.09
C ALA A 51 6.00 -1.52 9.90
N ARG A 52 6.07 -2.82 9.54
CA ARG A 52 7.00 -3.77 10.16
C ARG A 52 8.46 -3.34 9.97
N LEU A 53 8.85 -3.00 8.75
CA LEU A 53 10.20 -2.52 8.42
C LEU A 53 10.53 -1.18 9.09
N LEU A 54 9.53 -0.32 9.28
CA LEU A 54 9.70 0.93 10.00
C LEU A 54 9.97 0.68 11.49
N GLY A 55 9.29 -0.28 12.11
CA GLY A 55 9.53 -0.66 13.51
C GLY A 55 10.95 -1.19 13.76
N ILE A 56 11.47 -1.99 12.81
CA ILE A 56 12.87 -2.46 12.86
C ILE A 56 13.83 -1.26 12.77
N ARG A 57 13.68 -0.44 11.73
CA ARG A 57 14.51 0.75 11.52
C ARG A 57 14.47 1.72 12.70
N TYR A 58 13.31 1.88 13.34
CA TYR A 58 13.18 2.74 14.51
C TYR A 58 14.05 2.27 15.67
N THR A 59 14.10 0.95 15.91
CA THR A 59 14.95 0.36 16.95
C THR A 59 16.44 0.53 16.61
N ASP A 60 16.81 0.29 15.35
CA ASP A 60 18.21 0.31 14.91
C ASP A 60 18.78 1.74 14.75
N LEU A 61 17.92 2.74 14.54
CA LEU A 61 18.28 4.12 14.17
C LEU A 61 19.32 4.76 15.10
N THR A 62 19.19 4.53 16.41
CA THR A 62 20.10 5.12 17.40
C THR A 62 21.52 4.58 17.24
N GLY A 63 21.65 3.26 17.04
CA GLY A 63 22.94 2.61 16.81
C GLY A 63 23.55 3.03 15.48
N ASP A 64 22.75 3.07 14.42
CA ASP A 64 23.18 3.52 13.09
C ASP A 64 23.72 4.95 13.12
N SER A 65 23.02 5.86 13.81
CA SER A 65 23.44 7.26 13.98
C SER A 65 24.75 7.37 14.76
N LEU A 66 24.90 6.62 15.86
CA LEU A 66 26.10 6.61 16.68
C LEU A 66 27.32 6.08 15.91
N LEU A 67 27.19 4.92 15.24
CA LEU A 67 28.30 4.33 14.48
C LEU A 67 28.69 5.20 13.27
N SER A 68 27.70 5.77 12.58
CA SER A 68 27.94 6.63 11.42
C SER A 68 28.67 7.91 11.82
N SER A 69 28.19 8.60 12.86
CA SER A 69 28.83 9.82 13.37
C SER A 69 30.24 9.56 13.89
N GLY A 70 30.46 8.47 14.66
CA GLY A 70 31.78 8.08 15.12
C GLY A 70 32.75 7.76 13.97
N THR A 71 32.27 7.10 12.92
CA THR A 71 33.08 6.82 11.73
C THR A 71 33.52 8.11 11.04
N VAL A 72 32.60 9.05 10.81
CA VAL A 72 32.91 10.33 10.15
C VAL A 72 33.85 11.19 11.00
N ALA A 73 33.62 11.25 12.31
CA ALA A 73 34.38 12.12 13.21
C ALA A 73 35.80 11.61 13.51
N TYR A 74 35.97 10.31 13.75
CA TYR A 74 37.22 9.77 14.30
C TYR A 74 38.02 8.93 13.31
N LEU A 75 37.35 8.27 12.36
CA LEU A 75 37.99 7.23 11.56
C LEU A 75 38.57 7.74 10.24
N GLY A 76 38.36 9.01 9.87
CA GLY A 76 38.75 9.57 8.56
C GLY A 76 40.24 9.47 8.23
N ALA A 77 41.13 9.58 9.23
CA ALA A 77 42.59 9.55 9.04
C ALA A 77 43.20 8.14 8.88
N PHE A 78 42.39 7.09 9.09
CA PHE A 78 42.90 5.71 9.16
C PHE A 78 42.68 4.90 7.89
N THR A 79 43.48 3.86 7.72
CA THR A 79 43.35 2.90 6.61
C THR A 79 42.04 2.12 6.71
N VAL A 80 41.57 1.57 5.58
CA VAL A 80 40.30 0.84 5.52
C VAL A 80 40.27 -0.32 6.52
N ASP A 81 41.34 -1.09 6.63
CA ASP A 81 41.40 -2.24 7.54
C ASP A 81 41.20 -1.83 9.00
N TYR A 82 41.89 -0.77 9.44
CA TYR A 82 41.74 -0.26 10.80
C TYR A 82 40.33 0.27 11.07
N ARG A 83 39.73 0.98 10.10
CA ARG A 83 38.34 1.45 10.22
C ARG A 83 37.36 0.29 10.41
N LEU A 84 37.52 -0.77 9.63
CA LEU A 84 36.66 -1.96 9.72
C LEU A 84 36.80 -2.67 11.08
N GLU A 85 38.01 -2.75 11.64
CA GLU A 85 38.21 -3.29 12.98
C GLU A 85 37.50 -2.46 14.06
N CYS A 86 37.64 -1.13 14.03
CA CYS A 86 36.97 -0.23 14.96
C CYS A 86 35.44 -0.34 14.86
N GLN A 87 34.89 -0.30 13.64
CA GLN A 87 33.45 -0.42 13.42
C GLN A 87 32.89 -1.75 13.94
N LYS A 88 33.60 -2.88 13.74
CA LYS A 88 33.19 -4.18 14.28
C LYS A 88 33.16 -4.19 15.80
N LYS A 89 34.18 -3.61 16.44
CA LYS A 89 34.25 -3.49 17.91
C LYS A 89 33.11 -2.60 18.44
N TRP A 90 32.88 -1.45 17.83
CA TRP A 90 31.81 -0.53 18.24
C TRP A 90 30.42 -1.13 18.04
N LEU A 91 30.20 -1.87 16.95
CA LEU A 91 28.96 -2.60 16.72
C LEU A 91 28.70 -3.64 17.80
N ALA A 92 29.74 -4.37 18.25
CA ALA A 92 29.60 -5.33 19.34
C ALA A 92 29.18 -4.65 20.65
N LEU A 93 29.81 -3.52 20.98
CA LEU A 93 29.47 -2.73 22.17
C LEU A 93 28.05 -2.14 22.14
N CYS A 94 27.53 -1.81 20.95
CA CYS A 94 26.15 -1.31 20.82
C CYS A 94 25.09 -2.41 20.93
N LYS A 95 25.49 -3.68 20.98
CA LYS A 95 24.60 -4.84 21.09
C LYS A 95 24.63 -5.50 22.47
N GLU A 96 25.54 -5.08 23.35
CA GLU A 96 25.52 -5.41 24.79
C GLU A 96 24.48 -4.57 25.52
#